data_AF-A0A6N7VDQ6-F1
#
_entry.id   AF-A0A6N7VDQ6-F1
#
_cell.length_a   1.000
_cell.length_b   1.000
_cell.length_c   1.000
_cell.angle_alpha   90.00
_cell.angle_beta   90.00
_cell.angle_gamma   90.00
#
_symmetry.space_group_name_H-M   'P 1'
#
loop_
_entity.id
_entity.type
_entity.pdbx_description
1 polymer ?
#
loop_
_entity_poly.entity_id
_entity_poly.type
_entity_poly.pdbx_seq_one_letter_code
_entity_poly.pdbx_strand_id
1 'polypeptide(L)'
;MGDPFLSFSEAWSQRAERLGGHAGPSWAPVCAAVALAAFLTSTALVMTGALLWPGAEIFQLIASVFLGPLALTFAVLVLWFRSGGISAPAALVTAVLTIPALALAALALASWSAGFAVADAGGVFTWFEASSVPLGGAAWIAGTAALSPPVSCLLRLRSDYARTAKIVLLAAVAALALGLLYVTVLPAGPLAAAAVLFLALRSGQDKEGQARESQAKESHGPDAHRTEGAVQGSNSQDLLHPVAARPEPVPVSRAVRTSVAGIAAATLLIGLLSAWFAQFGSGTSLAGNSTEAMNLGLAAGALNAIPVVLALGMVLVPRFGRVLTGSAVLASAGLATESAAQLAGAGHPVQWPLTVAAGLLLGVALVLPFARLIPGSMAVRVCATAAAGLAAAFVGLNVVAAAGFIAPIVAGALLVWCFARPSQSPAVLQGA
;
A
#
# COMPACT_ATOMS: atom_id res chain seq x y z
N MET A 1 7.27 -45.34 25.90
CA MET A 1 5.90 -44.81 25.73
C MET A 1 6.02 -43.64 24.80
N GLY A 2 5.51 -43.78 23.57
CA GLY A 2 5.74 -42.84 22.47
C GLY A 2 4.96 -41.54 22.64
N ASP A 3 5.58 -40.45 22.19
CA ASP A 3 4.98 -39.13 22.15
C ASP A 3 3.58 -39.18 21.51
N PRO A 4 2.57 -38.51 22.09
CA PRO A 4 1.28 -38.35 21.44
C PRO A 4 1.51 -37.61 20.12
N PHE A 5 0.93 -38.11 19.03
CA PHE A 5 0.99 -37.47 17.72
C PHE A 5 0.62 -36.00 17.84
N LEU A 6 1.62 -35.11 17.81
CA LEU A 6 1.41 -33.67 17.70
C LEU A 6 0.49 -33.44 16.51
N SER A 7 -0.55 -32.63 16.70
CA SER A 7 -1.38 -32.23 15.56
C SER A 7 -0.48 -31.55 14.52
N PHE A 8 -0.81 -31.70 13.23
CA PHE A 8 -0.02 -31.07 12.16
C PHE A 8 0.20 -29.56 12.40
N SER A 9 -0.81 -28.89 12.97
CA SER A 9 -0.75 -27.48 13.35
C SER A 9 0.31 -27.20 14.43
N GLU A 10 0.38 -28.01 15.47
CA GLU A 10 1.37 -27.85 16.55
C GLU A 10 2.79 -28.16 16.05
N ALA A 11 2.96 -29.25 15.30
CA ALA A 11 4.25 -29.59 14.70
C ALA A 11 4.75 -28.51 13.73
N TRP A 12 3.86 -27.93 12.92
CA TRP A 12 4.16 -26.80 12.05
C TRP A 12 4.53 -25.55 12.86
N SER A 13 3.81 -25.27 13.95
CA SER A 13 4.10 -24.11 14.80
C SER A 13 5.49 -24.16 15.43
N GLN A 14 5.89 -25.32 15.95
CA GLN A 14 7.23 -25.50 16.53
C GLN A 14 8.33 -25.36 15.48
N ARG A 15 8.13 -25.89 14.27
CA ARG A 15 9.08 -25.72 13.16
C ARG A 15 9.18 -24.26 12.74
N ALA A 16 8.04 -23.56 12.69
CA ALA A 16 7.98 -22.17 12.34
C ALA A 16 8.70 -21.28 13.36
N GLU A 17 8.51 -21.53 14.64
CA GLU A 17 9.21 -20.83 15.72
C GLU A 17 10.71 -21.08 15.71
N ARG A 18 11.14 -22.32 15.46
CA ARG A 18 12.57 -22.64 15.27
C ARG A 18 13.15 -21.87 14.09
N LEU A 19 12.49 -21.85 12.94
CA LEU A 19 12.92 -21.08 11.76
C LEU A 19 12.92 -19.57 12.03
N GLY A 20 11.91 -19.06 12.72
CA GLY A 20 11.84 -17.66 13.17
C GLY A 20 12.96 -17.30 14.13
N GLY A 21 13.41 -18.23 14.99
CA GLY A 21 14.56 -18.06 15.86
C GLY A 21 15.90 -17.85 15.12
N HIS A 22 15.99 -18.29 13.85
CA HIS A 22 17.16 -18.06 13.01
C HIS A 22 17.12 -16.69 12.28
N ALA A 23 15.98 -15.98 12.31
CA ALA A 23 15.86 -14.63 11.76
C ALA A 23 16.53 -13.61 12.71
N GLY A 24 17.86 -13.56 12.62
CA GLY A 24 18.69 -12.66 13.42
C GLY A 24 18.38 -11.17 13.20
N PRO A 25 18.85 -10.28 14.09
CA PRO A 25 18.59 -8.84 14.03
C PRO A 25 19.02 -8.16 12.73
N SER A 26 20.01 -8.72 12.02
CA SER A 26 20.54 -8.23 10.76
C SER A 26 19.67 -8.55 9.53
N TRP A 27 18.70 -9.46 9.63
CA TRP A 27 17.90 -9.87 8.47
C TRP A 27 17.01 -8.75 7.94
N ALA A 28 16.27 -8.06 8.83
CA ALA A 28 15.41 -6.95 8.44
C ALA A 28 16.14 -5.82 7.69
N PRO A 29 17.27 -5.28 8.19
CA PRO A 29 18.00 -4.23 7.46
C PRO A 29 18.62 -4.74 6.16
N VAL A 30 19.11 -5.99 6.10
CA VAL A 30 19.64 -6.57 4.85
C VAL A 30 18.54 -6.68 3.79
N CYS A 31 17.38 -7.24 4.14
CA CYS A 31 16.25 -7.33 3.21
C CYS A 31 15.76 -5.94 2.75
N ALA A 32 15.70 -4.96 3.66
CA ALA A 32 15.32 -3.60 3.31
C ALA A 32 16.34 -2.91 2.38
N ALA A 33 17.64 -3.16 2.60
CA ALA A 33 18.71 -2.66 1.74
C ALA A 33 18.66 -3.29 0.34
N VAL A 34 18.42 -4.61 0.24
CA VAL A 34 18.21 -5.31 -1.04
C VAL A 34 17.01 -4.74 -1.77
N ALA A 35 15.90 -4.50 -1.06
CA ALA A 35 14.71 -3.88 -1.65
C ALA A 35 15.03 -2.48 -2.21
N LEU A 36 15.72 -1.65 -1.42
CA LEU A 36 16.12 -0.30 -1.82
C LEU A 36 17.02 -0.34 -3.06
N ALA A 37 18.03 -1.21 -3.07
CA ALA A 37 18.94 -1.36 -4.20
C ALA A 37 18.19 -1.80 -5.47
N ALA A 38 17.26 -2.74 -5.36
CA ALA A 38 16.45 -3.21 -6.49
C ALA A 38 15.58 -2.07 -7.07
N PHE A 39 14.89 -1.32 -6.21
CA PHE A 39 14.07 -0.18 -6.67
C PHE A 39 14.90 0.97 -7.26
N LEU A 40 16.05 1.30 -6.65
CA LEU A 40 16.96 2.31 -7.20
C LEU A 40 17.54 1.88 -8.55
N THR A 41 17.87 0.60 -8.71
CA THR A 41 18.36 0.05 -9.99
C THR A 41 17.29 0.18 -11.06
N SER A 42 16.04 -0.20 -10.77
CA SER A 42 14.93 -0.01 -11.69
C SER A 42 14.73 1.46 -12.06
N THR A 43 14.77 2.35 -11.07
CA THR A 43 14.64 3.80 -11.29
C THR A 43 15.76 4.35 -12.17
N ALA A 44 17.00 3.93 -11.93
CA ALA A 44 18.16 4.32 -12.72
C ALA A 44 18.05 3.85 -14.18
N LEU A 45 17.58 2.61 -14.41
CA LEU A 45 17.35 2.08 -15.76
C LEU A 45 16.35 2.92 -16.55
N VAL A 46 15.26 3.35 -15.90
CA VAL A 46 14.25 4.24 -16.50
C VAL A 46 14.84 5.62 -16.80
N MET A 47 15.52 6.23 -15.83
CA MET A 47 16.01 7.61 -15.92
C MET A 47 17.18 7.80 -16.89
N THR A 48 17.99 6.78 -17.11
CA THR A 48 19.18 6.86 -17.97
C THR A 48 18.90 6.56 -19.44
N GLY A 49 17.66 6.21 -19.80
CA GLY A 49 17.32 5.72 -21.14
C GLY A 49 17.96 4.36 -21.47
N ALA A 50 18.55 3.69 -20.48
CA ALA A 50 19.16 2.36 -20.63
C ALA A 50 18.14 1.27 -20.99
N LEU A 51 16.84 1.56 -20.90
CA LEU A 51 15.77 0.72 -21.45
C LEU A 51 15.90 0.44 -22.95
N LEU A 52 16.63 1.27 -23.68
CA LEU A 52 16.95 1.04 -25.10
C LEU A 52 17.90 -0.15 -25.30
N TRP A 53 18.50 -0.71 -24.24
CA TRP A 53 19.38 -1.87 -24.33
C TRP A 53 18.59 -3.17 -24.36
N PRO A 54 18.96 -4.14 -25.23
CA PRO A 54 18.29 -5.43 -25.30
C PRO A 54 18.25 -6.11 -23.92
N GLY A 55 17.05 -6.43 -23.44
CA GLY A 55 16.83 -7.12 -22.17
C GLY A 55 16.78 -6.24 -20.91
N ALA A 56 17.03 -4.93 -21.02
CA ALA A 56 16.94 -4.01 -19.88
C ALA A 56 15.53 -3.96 -19.26
N GLU A 57 14.50 -4.16 -20.08
CA GLU A 57 13.10 -4.27 -19.65
C GLU A 57 12.87 -5.47 -18.70
N ILE A 58 13.52 -6.61 -18.98
CA ILE A 58 13.43 -7.82 -18.14
C ILE A 58 14.09 -7.55 -16.78
N PHE A 59 15.28 -6.93 -16.78
CA PHE A 59 15.97 -6.56 -15.54
C PHE A 59 15.17 -5.54 -14.73
N GLN A 60 14.58 -4.54 -15.39
CA GLN A 60 13.71 -3.58 -14.74
C GLN A 60 12.51 -4.27 -14.09
N LEU A 61 11.82 -5.16 -14.82
CA LEU A 61 10.66 -5.89 -14.32
C LEU A 61 11.02 -6.79 -13.13
N ILE A 62 12.12 -7.55 -13.21
CA ILE A 62 12.59 -8.39 -12.10
C ILE A 62 12.92 -7.53 -10.88
N ALA A 63 13.65 -6.43 -11.06
CA ALA A 63 14.05 -5.57 -9.96
C ALA A 63 12.85 -4.91 -9.27
N SER A 64 11.89 -4.43 -10.05
CA SER A 64 10.81 -3.58 -9.55
C SER A 64 9.53 -4.32 -9.13
N VAL A 65 9.18 -5.40 -9.82
CA VAL A 65 7.93 -6.13 -9.59
C VAL A 65 8.15 -7.37 -8.72
N PHE A 66 9.36 -7.95 -8.77
CA PHE A 66 9.67 -9.17 -8.04
C PHE A 66 10.61 -8.93 -6.86
N LEU A 67 11.88 -8.64 -7.12
CA LEU A 67 12.94 -8.63 -6.11
C LEU A 67 12.72 -7.54 -5.06
N GLY A 68 12.44 -6.30 -5.49
CA GLY A 68 12.18 -5.18 -4.59
C GLY A 68 11.00 -5.44 -3.65
N PRO A 69 9.79 -5.73 -4.18
CA PRO A 69 8.62 -6.08 -3.39
C PRO A 69 8.82 -7.28 -2.47
N LEU A 70 9.50 -8.34 -2.94
CA LEU A 70 9.75 -9.54 -2.16
C LEU A 70 10.65 -9.25 -0.96
N ALA A 71 11.79 -8.59 -1.20
CA ALA A 71 12.73 -8.22 -0.16
C ALA A 71 12.11 -7.23 0.85
N LEU A 72 11.29 -6.28 0.38
CA LEU A 72 10.54 -5.36 1.23
C LEU A 72 9.54 -6.11 2.12
N THR A 73 8.79 -7.06 1.54
CA THR A 73 7.82 -7.89 2.29
C THR A 73 8.53 -8.70 3.37
N PHE A 74 9.69 -9.31 3.07
CA PHE A 74 10.48 -10.03 4.06
C PHE A 74 11.00 -9.12 5.18
N ALA A 75 11.47 -7.91 4.85
CA ALA A 75 11.90 -6.95 5.87
C ALA A 75 10.76 -6.59 6.83
N VAL A 76 9.57 -6.31 6.30
CA VAL A 76 8.38 -6.00 7.10
C VAL A 76 7.96 -7.20 7.96
N LEU A 77 7.93 -8.42 7.40
CA LEU A 77 7.57 -9.62 8.14
C LEU A 77 8.55 -9.90 9.29
N VAL A 78 9.86 -9.75 9.08
CA VAL A 78 10.87 -9.94 10.13
C VAL A 78 10.69 -8.90 11.24
N LEU A 79 10.50 -7.62 10.92
CA LEU A 79 10.26 -6.59 11.93
C LEU A 79 8.97 -6.85 12.72
N TRP A 80 7.91 -7.23 12.02
CA TRP A 80 6.62 -7.48 12.64
C TRP A 80 6.66 -8.72 13.54
N PHE A 81 7.32 -9.79 13.11
CA PHE A 81 7.55 -10.99 13.91
C PHE A 81 8.35 -10.66 15.18
N ARG A 82 9.46 -9.91 15.04
CA ARG A 82 10.31 -9.51 16.17
C ARG A 82 9.64 -8.55 17.15
N SER A 83 8.63 -7.80 16.70
CA SER A 83 7.78 -6.97 17.56
C SER A 83 6.68 -7.75 18.30
N GLY A 84 6.54 -9.05 18.02
CA GLY A 84 5.48 -9.90 18.58
C GLY A 84 4.09 -9.64 17.98
N GLY A 85 4.00 -8.91 16.87
CA GLY A 85 2.73 -8.54 16.26
C GLY A 85 2.14 -9.59 15.30
N ILE A 86 2.96 -10.55 14.85
CA ILE A 86 2.55 -11.69 14.02
C ILE A 86 3.19 -12.98 14.55
N SER A 87 2.47 -14.11 14.46
CA SER A 87 3.01 -15.41 14.84
C SER A 87 3.98 -15.97 13.78
N ALA A 88 4.95 -16.79 14.18
CA ALA A 88 5.90 -17.41 13.25
C ALA A 88 5.23 -18.19 12.10
N PRO A 89 4.16 -18.98 12.34
CA PRO A 89 3.46 -19.69 11.27
C PRO A 89 2.81 -18.76 10.26
N ALA A 90 2.20 -17.67 10.73
CA ALA A 90 1.57 -16.68 9.87
C ALA A 90 2.61 -15.94 9.02
N ALA A 91 3.75 -15.58 9.60
CA ALA A 91 4.86 -14.95 8.87
C ALA A 91 5.44 -15.87 7.78
N LEU A 92 5.67 -17.16 8.08
CA LEU A 92 6.19 -18.12 7.10
C LEU A 92 5.20 -18.41 5.97
N VAL A 93 3.92 -18.60 6.28
CA VAL A 93 2.89 -18.81 5.24
C VAL A 93 2.82 -17.58 4.33
N THR A 94 2.85 -16.37 4.90
CA THR A 94 2.89 -15.13 4.11
C THR A 94 4.13 -15.09 3.22
N ALA A 95 5.31 -15.39 3.76
CA ALA A 95 6.57 -15.37 3.02
C ALA A 95 6.55 -16.35 1.83
N VAL A 96 6.11 -17.59 2.06
CA VAL A 96 6.05 -18.63 1.02
C VAL A 96 5.03 -18.28 -0.07
N LEU A 97 3.85 -17.77 0.30
CA LEU A 97 2.80 -17.42 -0.67
C LEU A 97 3.07 -16.11 -1.43
N THR A 98 3.90 -15.23 -0.87
CA THR A 98 4.30 -13.98 -1.55
C THR A 98 5.15 -14.24 -2.78
N ILE A 99 6.01 -15.28 -2.76
CA ILE A 99 6.87 -15.65 -3.89
C ILE A 99 6.06 -15.94 -5.17
N PRO A 100 5.11 -16.92 -5.18
CA PRO A 100 4.31 -17.19 -6.37
C PRO A 100 3.39 -16.02 -6.71
N ALA A 101 2.89 -15.25 -5.74
CA ALA A 101 2.06 -14.08 -6.00
C ALA A 101 2.82 -13.03 -6.84
N LEU A 102 4.05 -12.69 -6.44
CA LEU A 102 4.88 -11.72 -7.16
C LEU A 102 5.42 -12.28 -8.48
N ALA A 103 5.76 -13.58 -8.54
CA ALA A 103 6.20 -14.21 -9.78
C ALA A 103 5.08 -14.18 -10.84
N LEU A 104 3.86 -14.54 -10.45
CA LEU A 104 2.68 -14.48 -11.33
C LEU A 104 2.35 -13.04 -11.74
N ALA A 105 2.51 -12.06 -10.83
CA ALA A 105 2.32 -10.64 -11.15
C ALA A 105 3.35 -10.14 -12.16
N ALA A 106 4.62 -10.52 -12.00
CA ALA A 106 5.68 -10.19 -12.96
C ALA A 106 5.41 -10.82 -14.34
N LEU A 107 4.99 -12.09 -14.38
CA LEU A 107 4.61 -12.76 -15.61
C LEU A 107 3.37 -12.13 -16.26
N ALA A 108 2.38 -11.71 -15.46
CA ALA A 108 1.19 -11.02 -15.95
C ALA A 108 1.56 -9.68 -16.62
N LEU A 109 2.45 -8.89 -16.00
CA LEU A 109 2.94 -7.64 -16.58
C LEU A 109 3.79 -7.86 -17.84
N ALA A 110 4.66 -8.87 -17.84
CA ALA A 110 5.44 -9.23 -19.03
C ALA A 110 4.52 -9.65 -20.18
N SER A 111 3.54 -10.51 -19.90
CA SER A 111 2.51 -10.94 -20.85
C SER A 111 1.69 -9.75 -21.38
N TRP A 112 1.28 -8.85 -20.50
CA TRP A 112 0.55 -7.63 -20.86
C TRP A 112 1.37 -6.71 -21.78
N SER A 113 2.64 -6.48 -21.45
CA SER A 113 3.54 -5.67 -22.28
C SER A 113 3.79 -6.28 -23.67
N ALA A 114 3.99 -7.60 -23.74
CA ALA A 114 4.16 -8.32 -25.00
C ALA A 114 2.88 -8.25 -25.85
N GLY A 115 1.70 -8.33 -25.22
CA GLY A 115 0.42 -8.20 -25.89
C GLY A 115 0.24 -6.84 -26.58
N PHE A 116 0.67 -5.73 -25.97
CA PHE A 116 0.65 -4.43 -26.64
C PHE A 116 1.53 -4.39 -27.87
N ALA A 117 2.78 -4.87 -27.76
CA ALA A 117 3.71 -4.88 -28.88
C ALA A 117 3.17 -5.69 -30.07
N VAL A 118 2.53 -6.84 -29.81
CA VAL A 118 1.91 -7.67 -30.86
C VAL A 118 0.67 -6.98 -31.45
N ALA A 119 -0.17 -6.36 -30.61
CA ALA A 119 -1.38 -5.65 -31.07
C ALA A 119 -1.04 -4.46 -31.97
N ASP A 120 -0.03 -3.67 -31.59
CA ASP A 120 0.42 -2.51 -32.38
C ASP A 120 1.08 -2.94 -33.69
N ALA A 121 1.70 -4.12 -33.74
CA ALA A 121 2.23 -4.71 -34.98
C ALA A 121 1.14 -5.34 -35.87
N GLY A 122 -0.13 -5.33 -35.44
CA GLY A 122 -1.23 -6.01 -36.14
C GLY A 122 -1.11 -7.55 -36.14
N GLY A 123 -0.33 -8.10 -35.21
CA GLY A 123 -0.09 -9.53 -35.08
C GLY A 123 -1.21 -10.25 -34.33
N VAL A 124 -1.21 -11.58 -34.42
CA VAL A 124 -2.13 -12.46 -33.67
C VAL A 124 -1.48 -12.82 -32.34
N PHE A 125 -2.22 -12.69 -31.24
CA PHE A 125 -1.74 -13.11 -29.91
C PHE A 125 -1.43 -14.61 -29.86
N THR A 126 -0.29 -14.95 -29.27
CA THR A 126 0.02 -16.33 -28.90
C THR A 126 -0.54 -16.64 -27.51
N TRP A 127 -0.27 -17.85 -27.00
CA TRP A 127 -0.73 -18.27 -25.67
C TRP A 127 -0.21 -17.33 -24.57
N PHE A 128 1.00 -16.77 -24.72
CA PHE A 128 1.61 -15.96 -23.66
C PHE A 128 0.98 -14.57 -23.58
N GLU A 129 0.77 -13.87 -24.70
CA GLU A 129 0.16 -12.53 -24.72
C GLU A 129 -1.32 -12.58 -24.25
N ALA A 130 -2.02 -13.68 -24.57
CA ALA A 130 -3.38 -13.91 -24.10
C ALA A 130 -3.47 -14.26 -22.60
N SER A 131 -2.35 -14.57 -21.95
CA SER A 131 -2.31 -15.04 -20.56
C SER A 131 -2.28 -13.93 -19.50
N SER A 132 -2.28 -12.65 -19.89
CA SER A 132 -2.14 -11.51 -18.96
C SER A 132 -3.22 -11.51 -17.86
N VAL A 133 -4.49 -11.66 -18.26
CA VAL A 133 -5.64 -11.73 -17.36
C VAL A 133 -5.60 -12.96 -16.44
N PRO A 134 -5.45 -14.20 -16.93
CA PRO A 134 -5.40 -15.37 -16.04
C PRO A 134 -4.18 -15.36 -15.12
N LEU A 135 -3.02 -14.89 -15.58
CA LEU A 135 -1.83 -14.72 -14.74
C LEU A 135 -2.06 -13.67 -13.65
N GLY A 136 -2.67 -12.53 -13.99
CA GLY A 136 -3.04 -11.48 -13.04
C GLY A 136 -4.08 -11.96 -12.03
N GLY A 137 -5.08 -12.73 -12.47
CA GLY A 137 -6.07 -13.37 -11.60
C GLY A 137 -5.43 -14.37 -10.64
N ALA A 138 -4.52 -15.22 -11.13
CA ALA A 138 -3.76 -16.15 -10.30
C ALA A 138 -2.84 -15.43 -9.30
N ALA A 139 -2.19 -14.35 -9.71
CA ALA A 139 -1.40 -13.48 -8.84
C ALA A 139 -2.25 -12.87 -7.73
N TRP A 140 -3.46 -12.42 -8.05
CA TRP A 140 -4.41 -11.87 -7.09
C TRP A 140 -4.89 -12.91 -6.08
N ILE A 141 -5.21 -14.13 -6.53
CA ILE A 141 -5.58 -15.24 -5.64
C ILE A 141 -4.43 -15.59 -4.69
N ALA A 142 -3.21 -15.74 -5.23
CA ALA A 142 -2.02 -16.02 -4.43
C ALA A 142 -1.71 -14.88 -3.43
N GLY A 143 -1.84 -13.62 -3.86
CA GLY A 143 -1.68 -12.45 -2.99
C GLY A 143 -2.73 -12.37 -1.88
N THR A 144 -3.98 -12.73 -2.20
CA THR A 144 -5.07 -12.83 -1.22
C THR A 144 -4.76 -13.89 -0.17
N ALA A 145 -4.27 -15.05 -0.60
CA ALA A 145 -3.85 -16.11 0.30
C ALA A 145 -2.67 -15.68 1.17
N ALA A 146 -1.68 -14.97 0.60
CA ALA A 146 -0.54 -14.43 1.33
C ALA A 146 -0.95 -13.39 2.39
N LEU A 147 -1.94 -12.53 2.10
CA LEU A 147 -2.39 -11.48 3.03
C LEU A 147 -3.41 -11.94 4.06
N SER A 148 -3.99 -13.14 3.91
CA SER A 148 -4.98 -13.67 4.84
C SER A 148 -4.44 -13.84 6.28
N PRO A 149 -3.24 -14.43 6.52
CA PRO A 149 -2.66 -14.51 7.87
C PRO A 149 -2.37 -13.12 8.50
N PRO A 150 -1.71 -12.16 7.81
CA PRO A 150 -1.51 -10.79 8.28
C PRO A 150 -2.80 -10.10 8.72
N VAL A 151 -3.83 -10.16 7.87
CA VAL A 151 -5.14 -9.54 8.13
C VAL A 151 -5.81 -10.17 9.35
N SER A 152 -5.70 -11.50 9.49
CA SER A 152 -6.22 -12.23 10.66
C SER A 152 -5.54 -11.77 11.96
N CYS A 153 -4.22 -11.55 11.95
CA CYS A 153 -3.47 -11.07 13.10
C CYS A 153 -3.82 -9.61 13.46
N LEU A 154 -4.01 -8.74 12.46
CA LEU A 154 -4.37 -7.33 12.67
C LEU A 154 -5.77 -7.15 13.25
N LEU A 155 -6.75 -7.87 12.72
CA LEU A 155 -8.16 -7.61 13.05
C LEU A 155 -8.59 -8.18 14.41
N ARG A 156 -7.83 -9.12 15.02
CA ARG A 156 -8.11 -9.77 16.31
C ARG A 156 -9.62 -10.07 16.54
N LEU A 157 -10.33 -10.47 15.49
CA LEU A 157 -11.79 -10.63 15.53
C LEU A 157 -12.17 -11.80 16.44
N ARG A 158 -13.21 -11.61 17.27
CA ARG A 158 -13.87 -12.71 18.00
C ARG A 158 -14.37 -13.76 17.00
N SER A 159 -14.39 -15.02 17.46
CA SER A 159 -14.72 -16.18 16.64
C SER A 159 -16.20 -16.20 16.23
N ASP A 160 -16.52 -15.55 15.10
CA ASP A 160 -17.81 -15.66 14.43
C ASP A 160 -17.67 -16.44 13.12
N TYR A 161 -18.74 -17.13 12.70
CA TYR A 161 -18.81 -17.83 11.39
C TYR A 161 -18.48 -16.94 10.19
N ALA A 162 -18.69 -15.61 10.30
CA ALA A 162 -18.35 -14.64 9.26
C ALA A 162 -16.89 -14.17 9.29
N ARG A 163 -16.06 -14.62 10.24
CA ARG A 163 -14.68 -14.16 10.42
C ARG A 163 -13.82 -14.49 9.21
N THR A 164 -13.85 -15.74 8.75
CA THR A 164 -13.03 -16.19 7.61
C THR A 164 -13.42 -15.45 6.33
N ALA A 165 -14.74 -15.30 6.08
CA ALA A 165 -15.23 -14.55 4.93
C ALA A 165 -14.78 -13.08 4.95
N LYS A 166 -14.83 -12.41 6.12
CA LYS A 166 -14.35 -11.03 6.28
C LYS A 166 -12.84 -10.91 6.09
N ILE A 167 -12.06 -11.85 6.61
CA ILE A 167 -10.59 -11.87 6.45
C ILE A 167 -10.23 -12.05 4.98
N VAL A 168 -10.84 -13.03 4.30
CA VAL A 168 -10.59 -13.29 2.88
C VAL A 168 -11.02 -12.10 2.03
N LEU A 169 -12.17 -11.48 2.31
CA LEU A 169 -12.63 -10.31 1.58
C LEU A 169 -11.68 -9.12 1.76
N LEU A 170 -11.26 -8.83 3.01
CA LEU A 170 -10.34 -7.73 3.27
C LEU A 170 -8.95 -8.03 2.69
N ALA A 171 -8.48 -9.26 2.76
CA ALA A 171 -7.23 -9.71 2.14
C ALA A 171 -7.29 -9.61 0.61
N ALA A 172 -8.44 -9.90 -0.01
CA ALA A 172 -8.64 -9.78 -1.45
C ALA A 172 -8.63 -8.32 -1.90
N VAL A 173 -9.29 -7.45 -1.15
CA VAL A 173 -9.24 -5.99 -1.36
C VAL A 173 -7.83 -5.46 -1.14
N ALA A 174 -7.14 -5.91 -0.10
CA ALA A 174 -5.76 -5.51 0.18
C ALA A 174 -4.78 -6.03 -0.87
N ALA A 175 -4.96 -7.25 -1.38
CA ALA A 175 -4.17 -7.83 -2.45
C ALA A 175 -4.35 -7.07 -3.75
N LEU A 176 -5.59 -6.68 -4.06
CA LEU A 176 -5.89 -5.83 -5.20
C LEU A 176 -5.25 -4.45 -5.03
N ALA A 177 -5.43 -3.82 -3.87
CA ALA A 177 -4.86 -2.50 -3.58
C ALA A 177 -3.32 -2.52 -3.63
N LEU A 178 -2.68 -3.55 -3.07
CA LEU A 178 -1.22 -3.73 -3.13
C LEU A 178 -0.76 -4.08 -4.55
N GLY A 179 -1.50 -4.92 -5.28
CA GLY A 179 -1.22 -5.23 -6.68
C GLY A 179 -1.24 -3.97 -7.54
N LEU A 180 -2.28 -3.15 -7.43
CA LEU A 180 -2.29 -1.83 -8.07
C LEU A 180 -1.17 -0.96 -7.52
N LEU A 181 -0.92 -0.91 -6.22
CA LEU A 181 0.17 -0.10 -5.67
C LEU A 181 1.55 -0.53 -6.21
N TYR A 182 1.76 -1.81 -6.50
CA TYR A 182 3.00 -2.31 -7.10
C TYR A 182 3.10 -2.01 -8.60
N VAL A 183 2.00 -2.20 -9.34
CA VAL A 183 1.95 -1.88 -10.78
C VAL A 183 2.07 -0.38 -11.02
N THR A 184 1.53 0.42 -10.10
CA THR A 184 1.45 1.87 -10.23
C THR A 184 2.62 2.51 -9.54
N VAL A 185 2.87 2.26 -8.24
CA VAL A 185 3.81 3.04 -7.43
C VAL A 185 5.24 2.45 -7.40
N LEU A 186 5.70 1.97 -8.56
CA LEU A 186 7.08 1.50 -8.79
C LEU A 186 8.18 2.43 -8.22
N PRO A 187 8.05 3.78 -8.25
CA PRO A 187 9.04 4.72 -7.70
C PRO A 187 8.82 5.17 -6.26
N ALA A 188 7.78 4.72 -5.54
CA ALA A 188 7.75 4.86 -4.07
C ALA A 188 8.34 3.65 -3.35
N GLY A 189 8.62 2.57 -4.08
CA GLY A 189 9.40 1.44 -3.60
C GLY A 189 10.70 1.86 -2.88
N PRO A 190 11.52 2.78 -3.42
CA PRO A 190 12.70 3.30 -2.73
C PRO A 190 12.36 4.01 -1.42
N LEU A 191 11.30 4.82 -1.37
CA LEU A 191 10.90 5.55 -0.16
C LEU A 191 10.40 4.57 0.93
N ALA A 192 9.58 3.60 0.56
CA ALA A 192 9.11 2.55 1.46
C ALA A 192 10.27 1.71 1.99
N ALA A 193 11.19 1.29 1.09
CA ALA A 193 12.37 0.53 1.47
C ALA A 193 13.31 1.33 2.38
N ALA A 194 13.52 2.62 2.11
CA ALA A 194 14.32 3.51 2.96
C ALA A 194 13.68 3.70 4.35
N ALA A 195 12.35 3.87 4.41
CA ALA A 195 11.63 3.99 5.69
C ALA A 195 11.73 2.69 6.51
N VAL A 196 11.55 1.53 5.88
CA VAL A 196 11.68 0.22 6.54
C VAL A 196 13.13 -0.03 6.97
N LEU A 197 14.12 0.35 6.16
CA LEU A 197 15.55 0.27 6.50
C LEU A 197 15.85 1.13 7.73
N PHE A 198 15.37 2.37 7.77
CA PHE A 198 15.53 3.25 8.93
C PHE A 198 14.91 2.65 10.19
N LEU A 199 13.68 2.14 10.11
CA LEU A 199 13.01 1.46 11.22
C LEU A 199 13.78 0.21 11.68
N ALA A 200 14.31 -0.57 10.73
CA ALA A 200 15.09 -1.76 11.03
C ALA A 200 16.39 -1.44 11.78
N LEU A 201 17.13 -0.44 11.32
CA LEU A 201 18.37 0.02 11.96
C LEU A 201 18.10 0.55 13.38
N ARG A 202 17.06 1.37 13.54
CA ARG A 202 16.66 1.91 14.86
C ARG A 202 16.30 0.80 15.84
N SER A 203 15.52 -0.19 15.40
CA SER A 203 15.13 -1.33 16.24
C SER A 203 16.30 -2.20 16.71
N GLY A 204 17.43 -2.18 15.98
CA GLY A 204 18.67 -2.85 16.39
C GLY A 204 19.41 -2.10 17.49
N GLN A 205 19.51 -0.77 17.38
CA GLN A 205 20.22 0.09 18.34
C GLN A 205 19.55 0.10 19.73
N ASP A 206 18.22 0.14 19.79
CA ASP A 206 17.48 0.16 21.06
C ASP A 206 17.74 -1.12 21.89
N LYS A 207 17.95 -2.26 21.22
CA LYS A 207 18.23 -3.56 21.89
C LYS A 207 19.68 -3.72 22.31
N GLU A 208 20.63 -3.21 21.53
CA GLU A 208 22.05 -3.18 21.93
C GLU A 208 22.28 -2.26 23.13
N GLY A 209 21.56 -1.13 23.19
CA GLY A 209 21.54 -0.25 24.36
C GLY A 209 21.05 -0.96 25.62
N GLN A 210 19.91 -1.65 25.54
CA GLN A 210 19.34 -2.41 26.66
C GLN A 210 20.21 -3.60 27.10
N ALA A 211 20.89 -4.28 26.17
CA ALA A 211 21.81 -5.37 26.49
C ALA A 211 23.05 -4.86 27.22
N ARG A 212 23.61 -3.72 26.80
CA ARG A 212 24.73 -3.06 27.48
C ARG A 212 24.34 -2.52 28.85
N GLU A 213 23.14 -1.98 29.01
CA GLU A 213 22.64 -1.48 30.29
C GLU A 213 22.34 -2.62 31.28
N SER A 214 21.83 -3.75 30.79
CA SER A 214 21.65 -4.97 31.59
C SER A 214 23.00 -5.57 32.01
N GLN A 215 23.99 -5.63 31.11
CA GLN A 215 25.35 -6.05 31.45
C GLN A 215 26.06 -5.08 32.40
N ALA A 216 25.81 -3.77 32.27
CA ALA A 216 26.34 -2.77 33.20
C ALA A 216 25.74 -2.94 34.60
N LYS A 217 24.44 -3.22 34.70
CA LYS A 217 23.75 -3.55 35.97
C LYS A 217 24.19 -4.87 36.59
N GLU A 218 24.53 -5.88 35.78
CA GLU A 218 25.11 -7.14 36.29
C GLU A 218 26.59 -6.98 36.68
N SER A 219 27.34 -6.09 36.03
CA SER A 219 28.75 -5.80 36.36
C SER A 219 28.93 -4.97 37.64
N HIS A 220 27.91 -4.19 38.03
CA HIS A 220 27.82 -3.57 39.35
C HIS A 220 27.10 -4.53 40.30
N GLY A 221 27.83 -5.56 40.73
CA GLY A 221 27.39 -6.48 41.77
C GLY A 221 27.06 -5.77 43.10
N PRO A 222 26.30 -6.44 43.98
CA PRO A 222 25.59 -5.83 45.10
C PRO A 222 26.49 -5.61 46.32
N ASP A 223 27.39 -4.62 46.27
CA ASP A 223 28.15 -4.19 47.45
C ASP A 223 28.35 -2.67 47.44
N ALA A 224 27.31 -1.92 47.84
CA ALA A 224 27.48 -0.62 48.47
C ALA A 224 26.20 -0.22 49.22
N HIS A 225 26.27 -0.37 50.53
CA HIS A 225 25.55 0.39 51.56
C HIS A 225 24.02 0.28 51.67
N ARG A 226 23.65 -0.64 52.56
CA ARG A 226 22.53 -0.51 53.49
C ARG A 226 22.85 0.55 54.56
N THR A 227 22.08 1.63 54.63
CA THR A 227 21.60 2.34 55.85
C THR A 227 20.76 3.54 55.40
N GLU A 228 19.43 3.40 55.40
CA GLU A 228 18.49 3.92 56.42
C GLU A 228 17.92 5.30 56.06
N GLY A 229 16.59 5.37 55.99
CA GLY A 229 15.85 6.61 55.76
C GLY A 229 14.43 6.33 55.26
N ALA A 230 13.51 6.14 56.19
CA ALA A 230 12.10 5.93 55.94
C ALA A 230 11.42 7.14 55.26
N VAL A 231 10.21 6.85 54.75
CA VAL A 231 9.17 7.79 54.28
C VAL A 231 9.36 8.31 52.85
N GLN A 232 8.73 7.64 51.89
CA GLN A 232 7.63 8.26 51.14
C GLN A 232 6.90 7.18 50.33
N GLY A 233 5.72 6.77 50.82
CA GLY A 233 4.70 6.22 49.93
C GLY A 233 4.31 7.31 48.94
N SER A 234 4.80 7.21 47.71
CA SER A 234 4.42 8.11 46.63
C SER A 234 3.97 7.26 45.45
N ASN A 235 2.67 6.96 45.46
CA ASN A 235 1.78 6.78 44.32
C ASN A 235 2.48 6.52 42.98
N SER A 236 2.84 5.25 42.71
CA SER A 236 3.20 4.80 41.37
C SER A 236 2.00 4.27 40.59
N GLN A 237 0.77 4.69 40.96
CA GLN A 237 -0.47 4.31 40.27
C GLN A 237 -0.99 5.34 39.24
N ASP A 238 -0.35 6.50 39.06
CA ASP A 238 -0.88 7.58 38.20
C ASP A 238 -0.07 7.92 36.94
N LEU A 239 0.73 6.99 36.41
CA LEU A 239 1.24 7.07 35.03
C LEU A 239 0.45 6.16 34.08
N LEU A 240 -0.87 6.16 34.24
CA LEU A 240 -1.75 5.93 33.10
C LEU A 240 -1.59 7.14 32.17
N HIS A 241 -0.70 7.02 31.19
CA HIS A 241 -0.80 7.85 29.99
C HIS A 241 -2.28 7.87 29.59
N PRO A 242 -2.92 9.06 29.46
CA PRO A 242 -4.27 9.10 28.97
C PRO A 242 -4.23 8.41 27.61
N VAL A 243 -4.85 7.23 27.53
CA VAL A 243 -5.19 6.59 26.27
C VAL A 243 -5.97 7.66 25.54
N ALA A 244 -5.31 8.31 24.57
CA ALA A 244 -5.89 9.41 23.83
C ALA A 244 -7.27 8.96 23.40
N ALA A 245 -8.30 9.60 23.97
CA ALA A 245 -9.68 9.25 23.74
C ALA A 245 -9.84 9.09 22.23
N ARG A 246 -10.30 7.92 21.78
CA ARG A 246 -10.55 7.69 20.36
C ARG A 246 -11.41 8.87 19.90
N PRO A 247 -10.98 9.66 18.90
CA PRO A 247 -11.76 10.80 18.45
C PRO A 247 -13.15 10.27 18.11
N GLU A 248 -14.17 10.82 18.77
CA GLU A 248 -15.54 10.39 18.56
C GLU A 248 -15.84 10.45 17.05
N PRO A 249 -16.48 9.41 16.48
CA PRO A 249 -16.80 9.41 15.07
C PRO A 249 -17.79 10.53 14.80
N VAL A 250 -17.32 11.63 14.20
CA VAL A 250 -18.18 12.72 13.73
C VAL A 250 -19.28 12.11 12.86
N PRO A 251 -20.56 12.23 13.25
CA PRO A 251 -21.65 11.57 12.54
C PRO A 251 -21.82 12.22 11.16
N VAL A 252 -21.61 11.43 10.10
CA VAL A 252 -21.87 11.85 8.73
C VAL A 252 -23.38 11.77 8.47
N SER A 253 -23.98 12.85 7.92
CA SER A 253 -25.42 12.90 7.67
C SER A 253 -25.87 11.82 6.67
N ARG A 254 -27.13 11.37 6.80
CA ARG A 254 -27.72 10.38 5.86
C ARG A 254 -27.69 10.87 4.42
N ALA A 255 -27.93 12.17 4.19
CA ALA A 255 -27.90 12.78 2.86
C ALA A 255 -26.50 12.75 2.22
N VAL A 256 -25.42 12.92 3.01
CA VAL A 256 -24.05 12.78 2.52
C VAL A 256 -23.76 11.32 2.18
N ARG A 257 -24.18 10.37 3.03
CA ARG A 257 -24.01 8.93 2.73
C ARG A 257 -24.73 8.50 1.46
N THR A 258 -25.97 8.94 1.22
CA THR A 258 -26.71 8.60 0.00
C THR A 258 -26.06 9.21 -1.24
N SER A 259 -25.59 10.46 -1.15
CA SER A 259 -24.89 11.13 -2.25
C SER A 259 -23.56 10.45 -2.58
N VAL A 260 -22.76 10.12 -1.56
CA VAL A 260 -21.50 9.37 -1.72
C VAL A 260 -21.76 7.99 -2.32
N ALA A 261 -22.82 7.29 -1.89
CA ALA A 261 -23.18 5.99 -2.45
C ALA A 261 -23.57 6.09 -3.94
N GLY A 262 -24.38 7.09 -4.32
CA GLY A 262 -24.74 7.32 -5.72
C GLY A 262 -23.53 7.63 -6.60
N ILE A 263 -22.67 8.55 -6.15
CA ILE A 263 -21.42 8.89 -6.85
C ILE A 263 -20.51 7.67 -6.98
N ALA A 264 -20.34 6.91 -5.90
CA ALA A 264 -19.49 5.73 -5.91
C ALA A 264 -20.04 4.63 -6.84
N ALA A 265 -21.36 4.38 -6.86
CA ALA A 265 -21.96 3.42 -7.78
C ALA A 265 -21.76 3.80 -9.25
N ALA A 266 -22.01 5.07 -9.60
CA ALA A 266 -21.78 5.57 -10.95
C ALA A 266 -20.30 5.49 -11.35
N THR A 267 -19.41 5.91 -10.46
CA THR A 267 -17.96 5.90 -10.71
C THR A 267 -17.42 4.49 -10.87
N LEU A 268 -17.93 3.53 -10.08
CA LEU A 268 -17.60 2.12 -10.22
C LEU A 268 -17.97 1.60 -11.60
N LEU A 269 -19.20 1.85 -12.05
CA LEU A 269 -19.68 1.39 -13.36
C LEU A 269 -18.89 2.01 -14.51
N ILE A 270 -18.78 3.35 -14.54
CA ILE A 270 -18.07 4.08 -15.59
C ILE A 270 -16.59 3.70 -15.60
N GLY A 271 -15.98 3.50 -14.43
CA GLY A 271 -14.57 3.16 -14.32
C GLY A 271 -14.29 1.73 -14.79
N LEU A 272 -15.17 0.77 -14.51
CA LEU A 272 -15.07 -0.58 -15.06
C LEU A 272 -15.20 -0.58 -16.59
N LEU A 273 -16.12 0.21 -17.15
CA LEU A 273 -16.26 0.37 -18.60
C LEU A 273 -15.03 1.05 -19.22
N SER A 274 -14.47 2.06 -18.57
CA SER A 274 -13.27 2.77 -19.03
C SER A 274 -12.04 1.86 -19.01
N ALA A 275 -11.86 1.07 -17.94
CA ALA A 275 -10.79 0.09 -17.83
C ALA A 275 -10.93 -1.03 -18.87
N TRP A 276 -12.16 -1.49 -19.12
CA TRP A 276 -12.44 -2.47 -20.18
C TRP A 276 -12.11 -1.89 -21.56
N PHE A 277 -12.53 -0.65 -21.85
CA PHE A 277 -12.24 0.00 -23.12
C PHE A 277 -10.74 0.25 -23.32
N ALA A 278 -10.02 0.65 -22.27
CA ALA A 278 -8.57 0.81 -22.32
C ALA A 278 -7.86 -0.48 -22.75
N GLN A 279 -8.39 -1.65 -22.32
CA GLN A 279 -7.76 -2.94 -22.54
C GLN A 279 -8.22 -3.65 -23.82
N PHE A 280 -9.46 -3.43 -24.24
CA PHE A 280 -10.11 -4.18 -25.34
C PHE A 280 -10.70 -3.28 -26.43
N GLY A 281 -10.59 -1.96 -26.30
CA GLY A 281 -11.24 -0.98 -27.18
C GLY A 281 -10.71 -0.95 -28.61
N SER A 282 -9.53 -1.51 -28.87
CA SER A 282 -8.97 -1.61 -30.23
C SER A 282 -9.77 -2.49 -31.18
N GLY A 283 -10.63 -3.38 -30.64
CA GLY A 283 -11.59 -4.15 -31.45
C GLY A 283 -12.84 -3.36 -31.85
N THR A 284 -12.95 -2.09 -31.46
CA THR A 284 -14.11 -1.23 -31.74
C THR A 284 -13.78 -0.18 -32.79
N SER A 285 -14.81 0.41 -33.42
CA SER A 285 -14.63 1.51 -34.38
C SER A 285 -14.25 2.86 -33.74
N LEU A 286 -14.10 2.91 -32.41
CA LEU A 286 -13.87 4.14 -31.65
C LEU A 286 -12.38 4.48 -31.48
N ALA A 287 -11.47 3.57 -31.83
CA ALA A 287 -10.02 3.77 -31.77
C ALA A 287 -9.34 3.14 -32.98
N GLY A 288 -8.32 3.81 -33.54
CA GLY A 288 -7.58 3.33 -34.70
C GLY A 288 -6.56 2.24 -34.39
N ASN A 289 -6.10 2.14 -33.14
CA ASN A 289 -5.17 1.10 -32.67
C ASN A 289 -5.28 0.88 -31.14
N SER A 290 -4.50 -0.09 -30.61
CA SER A 290 -4.41 -0.41 -29.17
C SER A 290 -3.94 0.75 -28.31
N THR A 291 -2.94 1.49 -28.77
CA THR A 291 -2.40 2.64 -28.04
C THR A 291 -3.44 3.76 -27.90
N GLU A 292 -4.19 4.05 -28.96
CA GLU A 292 -5.26 5.05 -28.95
C GLU A 292 -6.43 4.62 -28.07
N ALA A 293 -6.84 3.35 -28.12
CA ALA A 293 -7.87 2.80 -27.24
C ALA A 293 -7.48 2.91 -25.76
N MET A 294 -6.22 2.57 -25.44
CA MET A 294 -5.65 2.71 -24.09
C MET A 294 -5.71 4.18 -23.62
N ASN A 295 -5.21 5.11 -24.42
CA ASN A 295 -5.18 6.54 -24.08
C ASN A 295 -6.61 7.09 -23.84
N LEU A 296 -7.56 6.77 -24.70
CA LEU A 296 -8.95 7.20 -24.54
C LEU A 296 -9.60 6.59 -23.28
N GLY A 297 -9.35 5.31 -23.01
CA GLY A 297 -9.82 4.64 -21.80
C GLY A 297 -9.22 5.21 -20.51
N LEU A 298 -7.91 5.50 -20.51
CA LEU A 298 -7.22 6.16 -19.39
C LEU A 298 -7.72 7.60 -19.20
N ALA A 299 -7.94 8.35 -20.28
CA ALA A 299 -8.47 9.71 -20.23
C ALA A 299 -9.87 9.75 -19.60
N ALA A 300 -10.76 8.86 -20.03
CA ALA A 300 -12.10 8.71 -19.47
C ALA A 300 -12.04 8.24 -18.00
N GLY A 301 -11.16 7.30 -17.69
CA GLY A 301 -10.92 6.80 -16.35
C GLY A 301 -10.45 7.89 -15.38
N ALA A 302 -9.52 8.76 -15.82
CA ALA A 302 -9.02 9.89 -15.03
C ALA A 302 -10.12 10.91 -14.74
N LEU A 303 -10.97 11.26 -15.71
CA LEU A 303 -12.13 12.13 -15.50
C LEU A 303 -13.13 11.51 -14.53
N ASN A 304 -13.38 10.21 -14.68
CA ASN A 304 -14.27 9.46 -13.81
C ASN A 304 -13.75 9.35 -12.36
N ALA A 305 -12.43 9.46 -12.13
CA ALA A 305 -11.86 9.47 -10.79
C ALA A 305 -12.18 10.76 -10.01
N ILE A 306 -12.47 11.88 -10.69
CA ILE A 306 -12.75 13.19 -10.07
C ILE A 306 -13.95 13.12 -9.11
N PRO A 307 -15.14 12.60 -9.50
CA PRO A 307 -16.26 12.42 -8.59
C PRO A 307 -15.92 11.65 -7.31
N VAL A 308 -15.10 10.60 -7.39
CA VAL A 308 -14.68 9.83 -6.20
C VAL A 308 -13.76 10.63 -5.29
N VAL A 309 -12.82 11.41 -5.84
CA VAL A 309 -11.99 12.33 -5.06
C VAL A 309 -12.86 13.35 -4.32
N LEU A 310 -13.87 13.90 -5.00
CA LEU A 310 -14.81 14.84 -4.38
C LEU A 310 -15.66 14.16 -3.29
N ALA A 311 -16.16 12.95 -3.53
CA ALA A 311 -16.91 12.17 -2.54
C ALA A 311 -16.05 11.85 -1.29
N LEU A 312 -14.79 11.48 -1.49
CA LEU A 312 -13.82 11.25 -0.41
C LEU A 312 -13.56 12.56 0.36
N GLY A 313 -13.45 13.67 -0.36
CA GLY A 313 -13.38 15.02 0.21
C GLY A 313 -14.59 15.32 1.11
N MET A 314 -15.81 15.05 0.67
CA MET A 314 -17.02 15.25 1.49
C MET A 314 -17.00 14.45 2.80
N VAL A 315 -16.46 13.22 2.78
CA VAL A 315 -16.36 12.37 3.97
C VAL A 315 -15.29 12.85 4.94
N LEU A 316 -14.18 13.37 4.43
CA LEU A 316 -12.99 13.68 5.21
C LEU A 316 -12.85 15.17 5.58
N VAL A 317 -13.46 16.11 4.84
CA VAL A 317 -13.46 17.55 5.15
C VAL A 317 -13.96 17.85 6.57
N PRO A 318 -15.02 17.21 7.10
CA PRO A 318 -15.44 17.42 8.48
C PRO A 318 -14.37 17.08 9.53
N ARG A 319 -13.40 16.21 9.19
CA ARG A 319 -12.32 15.78 10.08
C ARG A 319 -11.04 16.60 9.91
N PHE A 320 -10.68 16.91 8.67
CA PHE A 320 -9.39 17.53 8.33
C PHE A 320 -9.50 19.03 7.98
N GLY A 321 -10.71 19.55 7.88
CA GLY A 321 -11.01 20.96 7.60
C GLY A 321 -10.68 21.37 6.15
N ARG A 322 -10.58 22.69 5.92
CA ARG A 322 -10.40 23.32 4.59
C ARG A 322 -9.14 22.89 3.85
N VAL A 323 -8.12 22.36 4.54
CA VAL A 323 -6.90 21.84 3.90
C VAL A 323 -7.23 20.67 2.96
N LEU A 324 -8.22 19.87 3.33
CA LEU A 324 -8.65 18.77 2.49
C LEU A 324 -9.41 19.24 1.25
N THR A 325 -10.11 20.37 1.33
CA THR A 325 -10.71 21.00 0.14
C THR A 325 -9.63 21.40 -0.86
N GLY A 326 -8.54 22.01 -0.40
CA GLY A 326 -7.38 22.31 -1.25
C GLY A 326 -6.75 21.05 -1.85
N SER A 327 -6.64 19.98 -1.06
CA SER A 327 -6.14 18.68 -1.53
C SER A 327 -7.04 18.09 -2.61
N ALA A 328 -8.37 18.11 -2.42
CA ALA A 328 -9.33 17.60 -3.40
C ALA A 328 -9.31 18.41 -4.71
N VAL A 329 -9.16 19.74 -4.64
CA VAL A 329 -9.02 20.60 -5.83
C VAL A 329 -7.75 20.28 -6.60
N LEU A 330 -6.60 20.18 -5.91
CA LEU A 330 -5.33 19.84 -6.55
C LEU A 330 -5.36 18.44 -7.18
N ALA A 331 -5.92 17.45 -6.47
CA ALA A 331 -6.10 16.10 -7.00
C ALA A 331 -7.01 16.08 -8.23
N SER A 332 -8.13 16.81 -8.21
CA SER A 332 -9.05 16.90 -9.35
C SER A 332 -8.40 17.60 -10.55
N ALA A 333 -7.63 18.66 -10.31
CA ALA A 333 -6.86 19.34 -11.35
C ALA A 333 -5.78 18.43 -11.95
N GLY A 334 -5.09 17.64 -11.13
CA GLY A 334 -4.15 16.62 -11.59
C GLY A 334 -4.82 15.58 -12.50
N LEU A 335 -5.95 15.04 -12.08
CA LEU A 335 -6.72 14.07 -12.88
C LEU A 335 -7.22 14.66 -14.22
N ALA A 336 -7.67 15.91 -14.23
CA ALA A 336 -8.06 16.59 -15.46
C ALA A 336 -6.86 16.84 -16.40
N THR A 337 -5.71 17.21 -15.83
CA THR A 337 -4.46 17.43 -16.57
C THR A 337 -3.97 16.12 -17.20
N GLU A 338 -4.09 15.00 -16.49
CA GLU A 338 -3.77 13.68 -17.05
C GLU A 338 -4.72 13.27 -18.15
N SER A 339 -6.02 13.51 -17.97
CA SER A 339 -6.97 13.25 -19.05
C SER A 339 -6.58 14.02 -20.32
N ALA A 340 -6.19 15.30 -20.18
CA ALA A 340 -5.66 16.07 -21.30
C ALA A 340 -4.35 15.50 -21.88
N ALA A 341 -3.46 14.98 -21.03
CA ALA A 341 -2.23 14.32 -21.48
C ALA A 341 -2.54 13.09 -22.33
N GLN A 342 -3.45 12.24 -21.86
CA GLN A 342 -3.85 11.01 -22.55
C GLN A 342 -4.60 11.34 -23.86
N LEU A 343 -5.47 12.35 -23.86
CA LEU A 343 -6.15 12.82 -25.07
C LEU A 343 -5.20 13.44 -26.10
N ALA A 344 -4.06 14.01 -25.69
CA ALA A 344 -3.05 14.50 -26.62
C ALA A 344 -2.41 13.36 -27.43
N GLY A 345 -2.46 12.12 -26.92
CA GLY A 345 -2.01 10.92 -27.60
C GLY A 345 -0.53 10.60 -27.40
N ALA A 346 -0.20 9.32 -27.59
CA ALA A 346 1.15 8.79 -27.44
C ALA A 346 2.13 9.46 -28.42
N GLY A 347 3.24 9.98 -27.90
CA GLY A 347 4.29 10.62 -28.71
C GLY A 347 4.04 12.11 -29.00
N HIS A 348 2.93 12.69 -28.56
CA HIS A 348 2.71 14.13 -28.67
C HIS A 348 3.65 14.88 -27.72
N PRO A 349 4.32 15.98 -28.14
CA PRO A 349 5.34 16.67 -27.34
C PRO A 349 4.85 17.21 -25.99
N VAL A 350 3.54 17.45 -25.85
CA VAL A 350 2.94 17.94 -24.59
C VAL A 350 2.45 16.83 -23.65
N GLN A 351 2.36 15.57 -24.10
CA GLN A 351 1.84 14.46 -23.30
C GLN A 351 2.64 14.30 -22.00
N TRP A 352 3.96 14.11 -22.12
CA TRP A 352 4.82 13.89 -20.98
C TRP A 352 4.88 15.10 -20.02
N PRO A 353 5.05 16.36 -20.49
CA PRO A 353 4.93 17.53 -19.61
C PRO A 353 3.61 17.61 -18.83
N LEU A 354 2.47 17.28 -19.47
CA LEU A 354 1.17 17.29 -18.81
C LEU A 354 1.07 16.17 -17.77
N THR A 355 1.52 14.96 -18.07
CA THR A 355 1.58 13.85 -17.09
C THR A 355 2.46 14.22 -15.90
N VAL A 356 3.63 14.82 -16.13
CA VAL A 356 4.52 15.34 -15.05
C VAL A 356 3.82 16.38 -14.18
N ALA A 357 3.14 17.36 -14.80
CA ALA A 357 2.38 18.36 -14.08
C ALA A 357 1.23 17.74 -13.25
N ALA A 358 0.51 16.78 -13.83
CA ALA A 358 -0.56 16.04 -13.17
C ALA A 358 -0.05 15.30 -11.93
N GLY A 359 1.09 14.61 -12.06
CA GLY A 359 1.73 13.92 -10.96
C GLY A 359 2.22 14.85 -9.85
N LEU A 360 2.77 16.02 -10.20
CA LEU A 360 3.13 17.05 -9.22
C LEU A 360 1.90 17.53 -8.43
N LEU A 361 0.80 17.87 -9.13
CA LEU A 361 -0.44 18.33 -8.51
C LEU A 361 -0.99 17.29 -7.53
N LEU A 362 -1.03 16.02 -7.94
CA LEU A 362 -1.52 14.94 -7.08
C LEU A 362 -0.56 14.64 -5.92
N GLY A 363 0.76 14.67 -6.15
CA GLY A 363 1.77 14.49 -5.10
C GLY A 363 1.64 15.54 -3.99
N VAL A 364 1.49 16.80 -4.38
CA VAL A 364 1.22 17.89 -3.43
C VAL A 364 -0.12 17.69 -2.72
N ALA A 365 -1.17 17.27 -3.43
CA ALA A 365 -2.48 16.98 -2.84
C ALA A 365 -2.43 15.92 -1.73
N LEU A 366 -1.59 14.89 -1.89
CA LEU A 366 -1.44 13.81 -0.89
C LEU A 366 -0.73 14.28 0.38
N VAL A 367 0.22 15.20 0.26
CA VAL A 367 1.06 15.67 1.38
C VAL A 367 0.39 16.81 2.16
N LEU A 368 -0.42 17.63 1.49
CA LEU A 368 -1.02 18.84 2.06
C LEU A 368 -1.75 18.62 3.40
N PRO A 369 -2.53 17.55 3.63
CA PRO A 369 -3.18 17.29 4.92
C PRO A 369 -2.20 17.14 6.09
N PHE A 370 -0.98 16.69 5.81
CA PHE A 370 0.07 16.43 6.81
C PHE A 370 0.94 17.66 7.10
N ALA A 371 0.81 18.74 6.31
CA ALA A 371 1.59 19.97 6.47
C ALA A 371 1.50 20.57 7.89
N ARG A 372 0.35 20.37 8.56
CA ARG A 372 0.11 20.85 9.93
C ARG A 372 0.88 20.10 11.00
N LEU A 373 1.35 18.88 10.70
CA LEU A 373 2.11 18.04 11.62
C LEU A 373 3.60 18.42 11.66
N ILE A 374 4.06 19.26 10.71
CA ILE A 374 5.46 19.68 10.65
C ILE A 374 5.72 20.74 11.74
N PRO A 375 6.59 20.47 12.73
CA PRO A 375 6.96 21.47 13.73
C PRO A 375 7.81 22.59 13.09
N GLY A 376 7.60 23.85 13.49
CA GLY A 376 8.40 24.99 13.02
C GLY A 376 7.59 26.20 12.54
N SER A 377 8.29 27.21 12.03
CA SER A 377 7.70 28.44 11.49
C SER A 377 6.91 28.17 10.20
N MET A 378 6.03 29.09 9.81
CA MET A 378 5.20 28.95 8.59
C MET A 378 6.06 28.76 7.34
N ALA A 379 7.18 29.48 7.22
CA ALA A 379 8.11 29.33 6.10
C ALA A 379 8.72 27.92 6.04
N VAL A 380 9.16 27.38 7.19
CA VAL A 380 9.70 26.01 7.28
C VAL A 380 8.63 24.99 6.90
N ARG A 381 7.38 25.17 7.36
CA ARG A 381 6.25 24.29 7.00
C ARG A 381 5.96 24.31 5.50
N VAL A 382 5.93 25.50 4.88
CA VAL A 382 5.70 25.64 3.44
C VAL A 382 6.84 25.00 2.65
N CYS A 383 8.10 25.29 2.98
CA CYS A 383 9.25 24.69 2.31
C CYS A 383 9.29 23.17 2.47
N ALA A 384 9.04 22.65 3.67
CA ALA A 384 9.01 21.21 3.92
C ALA A 384 7.83 20.51 3.22
N THR A 385 6.66 21.14 3.17
CA THR A 385 5.49 20.63 2.45
C THR A 385 5.72 20.65 0.94
N ALA A 386 6.37 21.69 0.41
CA ALA A 386 6.73 21.78 -1.00
C ALA A 386 7.77 20.72 -1.38
N ALA A 387 8.81 20.53 -0.55
CA ALA A 387 9.81 19.49 -0.76
C ALA A 387 9.21 18.08 -0.66
N ALA A 388 8.35 17.84 0.32
CA ALA A 388 7.64 16.57 0.45
C ALA A 388 6.62 16.35 -0.69
N GLY A 389 5.95 17.42 -1.16
CA GLY A 389 5.06 17.38 -2.31
C GLY A 389 5.81 17.07 -3.61
N LEU A 390 7.01 17.64 -3.80
CA LEU A 390 7.91 17.31 -4.91
C LEU A 390 8.38 15.87 -4.83
N ALA A 391 8.77 15.38 -3.64
CA ALA A 391 9.11 13.97 -3.45
C ALA A 391 7.91 13.05 -3.72
N ALA A 392 6.71 13.47 -3.33
CA ALA A 392 5.46 12.77 -3.58
C ALA A 392 4.97 12.91 -5.03
N ALA A 393 5.56 13.79 -5.85
CA ALA A 393 5.18 13.94 -7.26
C ALA A 393 5.39 12.64 -8.04
N PHE A 394 6.42 11.86 -7.68
CA PHE A 394 6.61 10.52 -8.21
C PHE A 394 5.45 9.58 -7.83
N VAL A 395 4.98 9.60 -6.59
CA VAL A 395 3.76 8.84 -6.20
C VAL A 395 2.57 9.33 -7.01
N GLY A 396 2.43 10.65 -7.14
CA GLY A 396 1.36 11.30 -7.88
C GLY A 396 1.32 10.88 -9.34
N LEU A 397 2.46 10.86 -10.04
CA LEU A 397 2.57 10.44 -11.45
C LEU A 397 1.90 9.09 -11.70
N ASN A 398 2.12 8.17 -10.77
CA ASN A 398 1.65 6.80 -10.88
C ASN A 398 0.18 6.63 -10.54
N VAL A 399 -0.27 7.29 -9.48
CA VAL A 399 -1.68 7.27 -9.10
C VAL A 399 -2.52 7.95 -10.18
N VAL A 400 -1.99 8.99 -10.80
CA VAL A 400 -2.58 9.67 -11.94
C VAL A 400 -2.67 8.75 -13.16
N ALA A 401 -1.55 8.15 -13.59
CA ALA A 401 -1.52 7.24 -14.74
C ALA A 401 -2.45 6.04 -14.57
N ALA A 402 -2.69 5.61 -13.33
CA ALA A 402 -3.56 4.48 -13.02
C ALA A 402 -4.93 4.87 -12.46
N ALA A 403 -5.29 6.15 -12.50
CA ALA A 403 -6.49 6.65 -11.88
C ALA A 403 -7.76 5.93 -12.36
N GLY A 404 -7.80 5.58 -13.65
CA GLY A 404 -8.90 4.81 -14.26
C GLY A 404 -9.11 3.43 -13.66
N PHE A 405 -8.04 2.78 -13.18
CA PHE A 405 -8.10 1.46 -12.54
C PHE A 405 -8.29 1.55 -11.01
N ILE A 406 -7.77 2.61 -10.39
CA ILE A 406 -7.87 2.83 -8.93
C ILE A 406 -9.27 3.31 -8.54
N ALA A 407 -9.89 4.20 -9.33
CA ALA A 407 -11.18 4.81 -9.01
C ALA A 407 -12.31 3.80 -8.75
N PRO A 408 -12.50 2.72 -9.54
CA PRO A 408 -13.46 1.65 -9.24
C PRO A 408 -13.27 1.03 -7.86
N ILE A 409 -12.03 0.82 -7.43
CA ILE A 409 -11.71 0.16 -6.16
C ILE A 409 -12.06 1.07 -5.00
N VAL A 410 -11.67 2.35 -5.09
CA VAL A 410 -11.99 3.35 -4.07
C VAL A 410 -13.51 3.56 -4.01
N ALA A 411 -14.20 3.58 -5.15
CA ALA A 411 -15.65 3.62 -5.22
C ALA A 411 -16.30 2.40 -4.53
N GLY A 412 -15.81 1.19 -4.81
CA GLY A 412 -16.26 -0.03 -4.14
C GLY A 412 -16.07 0.03 -2.62
N ALA A 413 -14.92 0.51 -2.15
CA ALA A 413 -14.66 0.70 -0.73
C ALA A 413 -15.60 1.74 -0.09
N LEU A 414 -15.90 2.84 -0.79
CA LEU A 414 -16.86 3.85 -0.34
C LEU A 414 -18.28 3.30 -0.28
N LEU A 415 -18.69 2.46 -1.23
CA LEU A 415 -19.99 1.75 -1.19
C LEU A 415 -20.07 0.85 0.03
N VAL A 416 -19.05 0.01 0.25
CA VAL A 416 -18.98 -0.86 1.44
C VAL A 416 -19.05 -0.03 2.72
N TRP A 417 -18.35 1.10 2.78
CA TRP A 417 -18.41 2.02 3.93
C TRP A 417 -19.81 2.63 4.13
N CYS A 418 -20.50 3.00 3.05
CA CYS A 418 -21.86 3.55 3.13
C CYS A 418 -22.86 2.53 3.69
N PHE A 419 -22.72 1.26 3.30
CA PHE A 419 -23.61 0.16 3.71
C PHE A 419 -23.16 -0.56 4.99
N ALA A 420 -21.94 -0.35 5.46
CA ALA A 420 -21.48 -0.87 6.74
C ALA A 420 -22.30 -0.22 7.87
N ARG A 421 -23.00 -1.06 8.64
CA ARG A 421 -23.73 -0.62 9.83
C ARG A 421 -22.75 0.07 10.77
N PRO A 422 -23.06 1.27 11.29
CA PRO A 422 -22.30 1.82 12.42
C PRO A 422 -22.36 0.78 13.53
N SER A 423 -21.21 0.29 13.97
CA SER A 423 -21.13 -0.49 15.19
C SER A 423 -21.76 0.36 16.28
N GLN A 424 -22.96 -0.01 16.73
CA GLN A 424 -23.52 0.52 17.96
C GLN A 424 -22.48 0.19 19.03
N SER A 425 -21.76 1.21 19.53
CA SER A 425 -21.02 1.03 20.77
C SER A 425 -21.99 0.46 21.80
N PRO A 426 -21.63 -0.62 22.51
CA PRO A 426 -22.44 -1.13 23.60
C PRO A 426 -22.33 -0.14 24.77
N ALA A 427 -23.08 0.95 24.70
CA ALA A 427 -23.14 1.97 25.74
C ALA A 427 -24.54 2.10 26.37
N VAL A 428 -25.44 1.15 26.08
CA VAL A 428 -26.79 1.11 26.69
C VAL A 428 -27.13 -0.33 27.11
N LEU A 429 -26.33 -0.89 28.02
CA LEU A 429 -26.71 -2.01 28.89
C LEU A 429 -26.02 -1.87 30.27
N GLN A 430 -25.92 -0.63 30.75
CA GLN A 430 -25.72 -0.31 32.17
C GLN A 430 -26.84 0.66 32.54
N GLY A 431 -28.03 0.12 32.78
CA GLY A 431 -29.21 0.91 33.07
C GLY A 431 -30.51 0.20 32.69
N ALA A 432 -30.70 -1.03 33.17
CA ALA A 432 -32.01 -1.65 33.35
C ALA A 432 -31.89 -2.68 34.49
#